data_AF-A0A1H2C850-F1
#
_entry.id   AF-A0A1H2C850-F1
#
_cell.length_a   1.000
_cell.length_b   1.000
_cell.length_c   1.000
_cell.angle_alpha   90.00
_cell.angle_beta   90.00
_cell.angle_gamma   90.00
#
_symmetry.space_group_name_H-M   'P 1'
#
loop_
_entity.id
_entity.type
_entity.pdbx_description
1 polymer ?
#
loop_
_entity_poly.entity_id
_entity_poly.type
_entity_poly.pdbx_seq_one_letter_code
_entity_poly.pdbx_strand_id
1 'polypeptide(L)'
;MFIPFLLLIIKASAQNSDEFISLNGIQQSDAGKMITQYNSLKNQDTHPNRQSVWINKATLDLMVALLLKEQQAFEDTVHCTDGIRIYFASSLSKSSGRLNNSLIIVSTYFSAIDTNAPSGAHHTDYYNHDGQDPLFKNLNAIKGRVYRKTFYGRGEILYDTCTNCETDIDCKTDDPHYITSGKAKKMVSNFGQKAMTTNSEWFDLGLLQAFADNKQLDGIRMYFSRHTVGDTSPHQDVSDKDALILVPTEPHGMWPFADHKDFFDCSITNDYFKKYYSKHHLFNLAGAGGEDNGELCPSNCN
;
A
#
# COMPACT_ATOMS: atom_id res chain seq x y z
N MET A 1 -48.46 -49.58 -9.72
CA MET A 1 -48.29 -48.32 -8.97
C MET A 1 -46.77 -48.09 -8.85
N PHE A 2 -46.20 -47.30 -9.74
CA PHE A 2 -44.75 -47.05 -9.81
C PHE A 2 -44.44 -45.76 -9.07
N ILE A 3 -43.59 -45.84 -8.04
CA ILE A 3 -43.07 -44.67 -7.31
C ILE A 3 -41.80 -44.24 -8.05
N PRO A 4 -41.71 -43.02 -8.60
CA PRO A 4 -40.48 -42.56 -9.21
C PRO A 4 -39.48 -42.23 -8.11
N PHE A 5 -38.30 -42.86 -8.18
CA PHE A 5 -37.13 -42.48 -7.41
C PHE A 5 -36.70 -41.07 -7.83
N LEU A 6 -36.89 -40.10 -6.94
CA LEU A 6 -36.38 -38.75 -7.11
C LEU A 6 -34.86 -38.81 -6.89
N LEU A 7 -34.11 -38.74 -7.99
CA LEU A 7 -32.65 -38.64 -7.96
C LEU A 7 -32.29 -37.28 -7.34
N LEU A 8 -31.89 -37.28 -6.07
CA LEU A 8 -31.35 -36.10 -5.39
C LEU A 8 -29.94 -35.85 -5.94
N ILE A 9 -29.82 -34.98 -6.94
CA ILE A 9 -28.52 -34.47 -7.40
C ILE A 9 -28.01 -33.54 -6.30
N ILE A 10 -27.19 -34.08 -5.40
CA ILE A 10 -26.37 -33.29 -4.50
C ILE A 10 -25.35 -32.57 -5.39
N LYS A 11 -25.56 -31.27 -5.63
CA LYS A 11 -24.49 -30.41 -6.15
C LYS A 11 -23.37 -30.47 -5.13
N ALA A 12 -22.28 -31.15 -5.48
CA ALA A 12 -21.02 -30.98 -4.77
C ALA A 12 -20.73 -29.48 -4.72
N SER A 13 -20.58 -28.92 -3.52
CA SER A 13 -20.10 -27.55 -3.38
C SER A 13 -18.76 -27.49 -4.09
N ALA A 14 -18.59 -26.54 -5.01
CA ALA A 14 -17.26 -26.24 -5.54
C ALA A 14 -16.35 -26.02 -4.32
N GLN A 15 -15.32 -26.86 -4.16
CA GLN A 15 -14.27 -26.57 -3.20
C GLN A 15 -13.74 -25.18 -3.56
N ASN A 16 -13.82 -24.25 -2.62
CA ASN A 16 -13.07 -23.01 -2.71
C ASN A 16 -11.60 -23.42 -2.90
N SER A 17 -11.02 -23.06 -4.04
CA SER A 17 -9.60 -23.27 -4.29
C SER A 17 -8.88 -22.08 -3.69
N ASP A 18 -8.51 -22.22 -2.44
CA ASP A 18 -7.54 -21.36 -1.76
C ASP A 18 -6.31 -21.17 -2.67
N GLU A 19 -5.95 -19.92 -2.95
CA GLU A 19 -4.78 -19.53 -3.72
C GLU A 19 -3.78 -18.77 -2.83
N PHE A 20 -2.51 -19.18 -2.88
CA PHE A 20 -1.41 -18.50 -2.18
C PHE A 20 -0.87 -17.35 -3.03
N ILE A 21 -1.58 -16.23 -3.01
CA ILE A 21 -1.38 -15.10 -3.92
C ILE A 21 -1.32 -13.77 -3.15
N SER A 22 -0.63 -12.78 -3.70
CA SER A 22 -0.67 -11.40 -3.19
C SER A 22 -1.89 -10.65 -3.76
N LEU A 23 -2.26 -9.52 -3.16
CA LEU A 23 -3.38 -8.68 -3.60
C LEU A 23 -3.18 -8.13 -5.02
N ASN A 24 -1.93 -8.04 -5.48
CA ASN A 24 -1.59 -7.69 -6.86
C ASN A 24 -1.35 -8.88 -7.80
N GLY A 25 -1.74 -10.09 -7.41
CA GLY A 25 -1.80 -11.25 -8.30
C GLY A 25 -0.48 -12.01 -8.46
N ILE A 26 0.52 -11.74 -7.64
CA ILE A 26 1.81 -12.44 -7.66
C ILE A 26 1.72 -13.62 -6.70
N GLN A 27 1.99 -14.83 -7.19
CA GLN A 27 2.01 -16.05 -6.37
C GLN A 27 3.07 -15.93 -5.26
N GLN A 28 2.78 -16.44 -4.07
CA GLN A 28 3.65 -16.31 -2.88
C GLN A 28 5.10 -16.76 -3.16
N SER A 29 5.26 -17.86 -3.89
CA SER A 29 6.59 -18.38 -4.23
C SER A 29 7.40 -17.44 -5.13
N ASP A 30 6.75 -16.69 -6.02
CA ASP A 30 7.42 -15.72 -6.89
C ASP A 30 7.61 -14.37 -6.17
N ALA A 31 6.66 -13.98 -5.33
CA ALA A 31 6.82 -12.84 -4.42
C ALA A 31 8.08 -12.98 -3.57
N GLY A 32 8.28 -14.15 -2.93
CA GLY A 32 9.49 -14.43 -2.15
C GLY A 32 10.79 -14.31 -2.94
N LYS A 33 10.81 -14.77 -4.21
CA LYS A 33 11.98 -14.62 -5.10
C LYS A 33 12.24 -13.16 -5.45
N MET A 34 11.20 -12.40 -5.77
CA MET A 34 11.29 -10.98 -6.12
C MET A 34 11.79 -10.12 -4.96
N ILE A 35 11.33 -10.40 -3.73
CA ILE A 35 11.80 -9.75 -2.49
C ILE A 35 13.26 -10.12 -2.22
N THR A 36 13.61 -11.41 -2.33
CA THR A 36 14.99 -11.87 -2.13
C THR A 36 15.94 -11.22 -3.13
N GLN A 37 15.54 -11.16 -4.41
CA GLN A 37 16.33 -10.49 -5.44
C GLN A 37 16.51 -9.00 -5.15
N TYR A 38 15.44 -8.30 -4.75
CA TYR A 38 15.51 -6.92 -4.31
C TYR A 38 16.54 -6.73 -3.18
N ASN A 39 16.43 -7.51 -2.11
CA ASN A 39 17.34 -7.44 -0.96
C ASN A 39 18.80 -7.70 -1.34
N SER A 40 19.04 -8.55 -2.34
CA SER A 40 20.39 -8.86 -2.82
C SER A 40 21.02 -7.73 -3.65
N LEU A 41 20.20 -6.87 -4.26
CA LEU A 41 20.64 -5.84 -5.22
C LEU A 41 20.49 -4.41 -4.70
N LYS A 42 19.62 -4.16 -3.72
CA LYS A 42 19.23 -2.80 -3.31
C LYS A 42 20.39 -1.91 -2.86
N ASN A 43 21.40 -2.50 -2.21
CA ASN A 43 22.60 -1.80 -1.76
C ASN A 43 23.58 -1.50 -2.91
N GLN A 44 23.43 -2.16 -4.06
CA GLN A 44 24.29 -2.01 -5.24
C GLN A 44 23.72 -0.99 -6.23
N ASP A 45 22.39 -0.85 -6.27
CA ASP A 45 21.74 0.16 -7.10
C ASP A 45 21.73 1.52 -6.41
N THR A 46 22.81 2.27 -6.59
CA THR A 46 22.99 3.61 -5.98
C THR A 46 22.08 4.68 -6.58
N HIS A 47 21.43 4.39 -7.71
CA HIS A 47 20.59 5.34 -8.45
C HIS A 47 19.33 4.65 -8.96
N PRO A 48 18.44 4.18 -8.06
CA PRO A 48 17.22 3.50 -8.44
C PRO A 48 16.31 4.45 -9.23
N ASN A 49 15.59 3.90 -10.21
CA ASN A 49 14.70 4.71 -11.04
C ASN A 49 13.51 5.20 -10.23
N ARG A 50 13.21 6.50 -10.32
CA ARG A 50 11.97 7.08 -9.80
C ARG A 50 10.77 6.50 -10.52
N GLN A 51 9.81 6.03 -9.73
CA GLN A 51 8.63 5.34 -10.20
C GLN A 51 7.43 5.65 -9.31
N SER A 52 6.25 5.52 -9.90
CA SER A 52 4.98 5.49 -9.20
C SER A 52 4.12 4.34 -9.74
N VAL A 53 3.30 3.77 -8.87
CA VAL A 53 2.32 2.72 -9.19
C VAL A 53 0.94 3.27 -8.89
N TRP A 54 0.04 3.21 -9.87
CA TRP A 54 -1.35 3.65 -9.68
C TRP A 54 -2.30 2.45 -9.63
N ILE A 55 -3.17 2.45 -8.63
CA ILE A 55 -4.25 1.48 -8.42
C ILE A 55 -5.55 2.24 -8.63
N ASN A 56 -6.35 1.81 -9.61
CA ASN A 56 -7.64 2.44 -9.85
C ASN A 56 -8.66 2.12 -8.73
N LYS A 57 -9.70 2.94 -8.65
CA LYS A 57 -10.74 2.84 -7.62
C LYS A 57 -11.43 1.48 -7.58
N ALA A 58 -11.79 0.91 -8.73
CA ALA A 58 -12.49 -0.37 -8.80
C ALA A 58 -11.64 -1.50 -8.17
N THR A 59 -10.33 -1.49 -8.41
CA THR A 59 -9.42 -2.47 -7.81
C THR A 59 -9.23 -2.22 -6.32
N LEU A 60 -9.09 -0.96 -5.90
CA LEU A 60 -9.00 -0.61 -4.48
C LEU A 60 -10.25 -1.08 -3.72
N ASP A 61 -11.44 -0.91 -4.31
CA ASP A 61 -12.70 -1.36 -3.73
C ASP A 61 -12.76 -2.87 -3.58
N LEU A 62 -12.27 -3.61 -4.58
CA LEU A 62 -12.18 -5.07 -4.51
C LEU A 62 -11.16 -5.53 -3.46
N MET A 63 -10.01 -4.84 -3.34
CA MET A 63 -9.03 -5.11 -2.29
C MET A 63 -9.64 -4.90 -0.90
N VAL A 64 -10.26 -3.75 -0.66
CA VAL A 64 -10.90 -3.45 0.64
C VAL A 64 -12.04 -4.43 0.94
N ALA A 65 -12.86 -4.78 -0.06
CA ALA A 65 -13.94 -5.74 0.12
C ALA A 65 -13.42 -7.14 0.50
N LEU A 66 -12.35 -7.63 -0.13
CA LEU A 66 -11.68 -8.88 0.23
C LEU A 66 -11.18 -8.84 1.68
N LEU A 67 -10.43 -7.79 2.04
CA LEU A 67 -9.83 -7.67 3.38
C LEU A 67 -10.89 -7.57 4.48
N LEU A 68 -12.01 -6.87 4.24
CA LEU A 68 -13.13 -6.80 5.18
C LEU A 68 -13.87 -8.15 5.29
N LYS A 69 -14.07 -8.86 4.18
CA LYS A 69 -14.66 -10.21 4.18
C LYS A 69 -13.80 -11.16 5.01
N GLU A 70 -12.48 -11.11 4.83
CA GLU A 70 -11.53 -11.94 5.59
C GLU A 70 -11.49 -11.54 7.06
N GLN A 71 -11.43 -10.24 7.37
CA GLN A 71 -11.51 -9.73 8.74
C GLN A 71 -12.74 -10.26 9.49
N GLN A 72 -13.89 -10.34 8.83
CA GLN A 72 -15.14 -10.88 9.40
C GLN A 72 -15.17 -12.41 9.51
N ALA A 73 -14.39 -13.12 8.70
CA ALA A 73 -14.33 -14.57 8.72
C ALA A 73 -13.51 -15.13 9.89
N PHE A 74 -12.64 -14.30 10.50
CA PHE A 74 -11.92 -14.68 11.71
C PHE A 74 -12.83 -14.53 12.94
N GLU A 75 -13.17 -15.65 13.57
CA GLU A 75 -14.00 -15.69 14.78
C GLU A 75 -13.26 -15.14 16.02
N ASP A 76 -11.92 -15.15 16.00
CA ASP A 76 -11.06 -14.65 17.07
C ASP A 76 -10.44 -13.30 16.72
N THR A 77 -10.53 -12.33 17.64
CA THR A 77 -10.00 -10.96 17.48
C THR A 77 -8.48 -10.90 17.36
N VAL A 78 -7.79 -12.02 17.52
CA VAL A 78 -6.33 -12.12 17.56
C VAL A 78 -5.75 -12.44 16.19
N HIS A 79 -6.53 -12.90 15.21
CA HIS A 79 -6.04 -13.28 13.87
C HIS A 79 -6.84 -12.61 12.75
N CYS A 80 -7.33 -11.39 12.95
CA CYS A 80 -8.13 -10.70 11.95
C CYS A 80 -7.25 -9.93 10.95
N THR A 81 -7.65 -9.93 9.68
CA THR A 81 -7.04 -9.08 8.65
C THR A 81 -7.07 -7.61 9.10
N ASP A 82 -5.93 -6.94 9.07
CA ASP A 82 -5.75 -5.63 9.68
C ASP A 82 -5.11 -4.57 8.77
N GLY A 83 -4.57 -4.98 7.63
CA GLY A 83 -3.94 -4.04 6.71
C GLY A 83 -3.29 -4.70 5.52
N ILE A 84 -2.34 -3.96 4.94
CA ILE A 84 -1.49 -4.43 3.85
C ILE A 84 -0.03 -4.13 4.16
N ARG A 85 0.85 -5.05 3.78
CA ARG A 85 2.29 -4.81 3.69
C ARG A 85 2.67 -4.70 2.22
N ILE A 86 3.30 -3.59 1.86
CA ILE A 86 3.79 -3.33 0.51
C ILE A 86 5.30 -3.54 0.52
N TYR A 87 5.76 -4.57 -0.17
CA TYR A 87 7.18 -4.84 -0.31
C TYR A 87 7.77 -4.10 -1.51
N PHE A 88 8.92 -3.48 -1.29
CA PHE A 88 9.82 -3.14 -2.37
C PHE A 88 10.37 -4.43 -2.97
N ALA A 89 10.26 -4.57 -4.30
CA ALA A 89 10.60 -5.78 -5.00
C ALA A 89 11.37 -5.48 -6.28
N SER A 90 12.05 -6.49 -6.82
CA SER A 90 12.67 -6.44 -8.15
C SER A 90 12.03 -7.50 -9.02
N SER A 91 11.60 -7.10 -10.22
CA SER A 91 11.22 -8.07 -11.24
C SER A 91 12.36 -9.06 -11.49
N LEU A 92 12.00 -10.32 -11.72
CA LEU A 92 12.93 -11.42 -12.02
C LEU A 92 13.62 -11.27 -13.39
N SER A 93 13.29 -10.23 -14.16
CA SER A 93 13.95 -9.92 -15.41
C SER A 93 15.44 -9.60 -15.17
N LYS A 94 16.34 -10.29 -15.88
CA LYS A 94 17.78 -10.02 -15.84
C LYS A 94 18.04 -8.61 -16.39
N SER A 95 18.38 -7.68 -15.50
CA SER A 95 18.90 -6.36 -15.83
C SER A 95 20.31 -6.26 -15.25
N SER A 96 21.24 -5.72 -16.02
CA SER A 96 22.66 -5.58 -15.67
C SER A 96 22.83 -4.67 -14.45
N GLY A 97 22.95 -5.26 -13.26
CA GLY A 97 23.36 -4.56 -12.02
C GLY A 97 22.43 -3.47 -11.49
N ARG A 98 21.21 -3.32 -12.04
CA ARG A 98 20.22 -2.33 -11.58
C ARG A 98 18.91 -2.99 -11.20
N LEU A 99 18.25 -2.46 -10.18
CA LEU A 99 16.94 -2.91 -9.74
C LEU A 99 15.90 -2.61 -10.82
N ASN A 100 15.09 -3.61 -11.14
CA ASN A 100 13.86 -3.38 -11.86
C ASN A 100 12.73 -3.26 -10.83
N ASN A 101 12.64 -2.08 -10.22
CA ASN A 101 11.71 -1.76 -9.15
C ASN A 101 10.27 -2.19 -9.49
N SER A 102 9.66 -2.89 -8.54
CA SER A 102 8.29 -3.38 -8.55
C SER A 102 7.77 -3.34 -7.11
N LEU A 103 6.46 -3.53 -6.95
CA LEU A 103 5.83 -3.70 -5.64
C LEU A 103 5.13 -5.06 -5.56
N ILE A 104 5.07 -5.62 -4.36
CA ILE A 104 4.20 -6.74 -4.01
C ILE A 104 3.31 -6.26 -2.87
N ILE A 105 2.00 -6.44 -3.02
CA ILE A 105 1.01 -5.97 -2.04
C ILE A 105 0.41 -7.18 -1.34
N VAL A 106 0.74 -7.35 -0.07
CA VAL A 106 0.37 -8.53 0.72
C VAL A 106 -0.64 -8.09 1.76
N SER A 107 -1.70 -8.86 1.96
CA SER A 107 -2.59 -8.63 3.11
C SER A 107 -1.88 -9.00 4.41
N THR A 108 -2.29 -8.41 5.53
CA THR A 108 -1.77 -8.79 6.85
C THR A 108 -2.89 -9.11 7.82
N TYR A 109 -2.60 -9.94 8.82
CA TYR A 109 -3.41 -10.06 10.03
C TYR A 109 -2.62 -9.62 11.25
N PHE A 110 -3.34 -9.08 12.22
CA PHE A 110 -2.81 -8.86 13.56
C PHE A 110 -2.48 -10.23 14.14
N SER A 111 -1.30 -10.42 14.72
CA SER A 111 -0.93 -11.71 15.32
C SER A 111 -0.51 -11.61 16.78
N ALA A 112 0.06 -10.48 17.20
CA ALA A 112 0.43 -10.22 18.59
C ALA A 112 0.55 -8.72 18.88
N ILE A 113 0.46 -8.36 20.16
CA ILE A 113 0.92 -7.04 20.62
C ILE A 113 2.45 -7.05 20.58
N ASP A 114 3.04 -6.07 19.90
CA ASP A 114 4.48 -5.84 19.91
C ASP A 114 4.73 -4.42 20.37
N THR A 115 5.15 -4.27 21.62
CA THR A 115 5.43 -2.95 22.18
C THR A 115 6.65 -2.29 21.55
N ASN A 116 7.48 -3.00 20.77
CA ASN A 116 8.64 -2.44 20.09
C ASN A 116 8.31 -1.97 18.66
N ALA A 117 7.18 -2.41 18.10
CA ALA A 117 6.70 -1.96 16.80
C ALA A 117 6.03 -0.58 16.94
N PRO A 118 6.23 0.36 16.00
CA PRO A 118 5.56 1.66 16.02
C PRO A 118 4.03 1.59 16.07
N SER A 119 3.44 0.54 15.47
CA SER A 119 1.99 0.28 15.52
C SER A 119 1.51 -0.30 16.85
N GLY A 120 2.44 -0.73 17.73
CA GLY A 120 2.15 -1.51 18.92
C GLY A 120 1.75 -2.97 18.64
N ALA A 121 1.91 -3.44 17.40
CA ALA A 121 1.41 -4.73 16.94
C ALA A 121 2.36 -5.41 15.96
N HIS A 122 2.40 -6.75 16.04
CA HIS A 122 2.99 -7.58 15.01
C HIS A 122 1.96 -7.87 13.91
N HIS A 123 2.31 -7.51 12.67
CA HIS A 123 1.50 -7.73 11.48
C HIS A 123 2.09 -8.86 10.65
N THR A 124 1.35 -9.96 10.48
CA THR A 124 1.86 -11.14 9.76
C THR A 124 1.29 -11.20 8.36
N ASP A 125 2.15 -11.48 7.39
CA ASP A 125 1.77 -11.64 5.98
C ASP A 125 0.75 -12.76 5.79
N TYR A 126 -0.24 -12.49 4.96
CA TYR A 126 -1.27 -13.44 4.56
C TYR A 126 -1.40 -13.47 3.04
N TYR A 127 -1.28 -14.68 2.51
CA TYR A 127 -1.36 -14.97 1.08
C TYR A 127 -2.52 -15.89 0.74
N ASN A 128 -3.17 -16.51 1.73
CA ASN A 128 -4.17 -17.54 1.46
C ASN A 128 -5.52 -16.90 1.20
N HIS A 129 -5.88 -16.69 -0.06
CA HIS A 129 -7.13 -16.05 -0.44
C HIS A 129 -8.05 -17.00 -1.19
N ASP A 130 -9.35 -16.70 -1.19
CA ASP A 130 -10.30 -17.35 -2.09
C ASP A 130 -9.93 -17.03 -3.55
N GLY A 131 -9.40 -18.00 -4.30
CA GLY A 131 -9.01 -17.82 -5.70
C GLY A 131 -10.17 -17.44 -6.64
N GLN A 132 -11.42 -17.61 -6.19
CA GLN A 132 -12.61 -17.18 -6.93
C GLN A 132 -13.03 -15.74 -6.61
N ASP A 133 -12.32 -15.03 -5.75
CA ASP A 133 -12.64 -13.66 -5.38
C ASP A 133 -12.63 -12.72 -6.62
N PRO A 134 -13.58 -11.77 -6.74
CA PRO A 134 -13.62 -10.82 -7.84
C PRO A 134 -12.33 -10.02 -8.05
N LEU A 135 -11.52 -9.81 -7.01
CA LEU A 135 -10.20 -9.17 -7.13
C LEU A 135 -9.31 -9.93 -8.14
N PHE A 136 -9.24 -11.26 -8.00
CA PHE A 136 -8.32 -12.10 -8.78
C PHE A 136 -8.79 -12.31 -10.24
N LYS A 137 -10.08 -12.10 -10.50
CA LYS A 137 -10.64 -12.13 -11.87
C LYS A 137 -10.22 -10.94 -12.72
N ASN A 138 -9.79 -9.84 -12.10
CA ASN A 138 -9.50 -8.55 -12.76
C ASN A 138 -8.07 -8.03 -12.53
N LEU A 139 -7.11 -8.91 -12.22
CA LEU A 139 -5.70 -8.56 -11.90
C LEU A 139 -4.93 -7.78 -12.97
N ASN A 140 -5.45 -7.66 -14.19
CA ASN A 140 -4.89 -6.76 -15.20
C ASN A 140 -4.81 -5.29 -14.76
N ALA A 141 -5.51 -4.92 -13.69
CA ALA A 141 -5.58 -3.57 -13.15
C ALA A 141 -4.47 -3.19 -12.14
N ILE A 142 -3.65 -4.14 -11.66
CA ILE A 142 -2.49 -3.84 -10.77
C ILE A 142 -1.19 -4.12 -11.52
N LYS A 143 -1.12 -3.65 -12.77
CA LYS A 143 0.14 -3.52 -13.48
C LYS A 143 0.56 -2.09 -13.30
N GLY A 144 1.54 -1.84 -12.44
CA GLY A 144 2.08 -0.50 -12.20
C GLY A 144 2.43 0.18 -13.51
N ARG A 145 1.51 0.99 -14.04
CA ARG A 145 1.77 1.80 -15.22
C ARG A 145 2.46 3.05 -14.74
N VAL A 146 3.77 3.07 -14.93
CA VAL A 146 4.56 4.29 -14.94
C VAL A 146 4.04 5.13 -16.10
N TYR A 147 3.20 6.13 -15.81
CA TYR A 147 2.90 7.17 -16.78
C TYR A 147 4.16 8.03 -16.91
N ARG A 148 4.89 7.83 -18.01
CA ARG A 148 5.84 8.81 -18.54
C ARG A 148 5.31 9.24 -19.90
N LYS A 149 4.66 10.39 -19.94
CA LYS A 149 4.57 11.14 -21.18
C LYS A 149 4.60 12.65 -20.96
N THR A 150 5.55 13.12 -20.17
CA THR A 150 6.06 14.49 -20.30
C THR A 150 7.52 14.47 -20.76
N PHE A 151 7.86 15.53 -21.48
CA PHE A 151 9.09 15.77 -22.27
C PHE A 151 10.41 15.62 -21.48
N TYR A 152 10.35 15.37 -20.16
CA TYR A 152 11.50 15.28 -19.25
C TYR A 152 11.79 13.89 -18.66
N GLY A 153 11.00 12.86 -19.00
CA GLY A 153 11.37 11.48 -18.69
C GLY A 153 11.62 11.22 -17.20
N ARG A 154 10.73 11.68 -16.31
CA ARG A 154 10.78 11.36 -14.87
C ARG A 154 9.48 10.66 -14.49
N GLY A 155 9.54 9.52 -13.81
CA GLY A 155 8.36 8.70 -13.46
C GLY A 155 7.59 9.26 -12.27
N GLU A 156 7.59 10.58 -12.10
CA GLU A 156 7.10 11.32 -10.94
C GLU A 156 6.09 12.37 -11.41
N ILE A 157 4.79 12.05 -11.34
CA ILE A 157 3.71 12.92 -11.81
C ILE A 157 3.36 14.00 -10.77
N LEU A 158 3.76 13.78 -9.53
CA LEU A 158 3.59 14.67 -8.36
C LEU A 158 3.99 16.14 -8.62
N TYR A 159 4.87 16.39 -9.60
CA TYR A 159 5.36 17.72 -9.96
C TYR A 159 4.63 18.34 -11.15
N ASP A 160 4.09 17.52 -12.05
CA ASP A 160 3.59 17.96 -13.35
C ASP A 160 2.18 18.58 -13.25
N THR A 161 1.38 18.18 -12.27
CA THR A 161 -0.02 18.58 -12.12
C THR A 161 -0.23 19.75 -11.15
N CYS A 162 0.85 20.40 -10.74
CA CYS A 162 0.88 21.29 -9.59
C CYS A 162 1.60 22.61 -9.90
N THR A 163 1.17 23.33 -10.95
CA THR A 163 1.75 24.64 -11.28
C THR A 163 1.43 25.70 -10.20
N ASN A 164 0.33 25.51 -9.48
CA ASN A 164 -0.17 26.39 -8.41
C ASN A 164 -0.76 25.57 -7.26
N CYS A 165 -0.13 24.47 -6.79
CA CYS A 165 -0.72 23.81 -5.60
C CYS A 165 -0.89 24.87 -4.52
N GLU A 166 -2.14 25.02 -4.13
CA GLU A 166 -2.60 25.88 -3.07
C GLU A 166 -1.69 25.65 -1.86
N THR A 167 -1.38 26.74 -1.15
CA THR A 167 -0.57 26.80 0.08
C THR A 167 -0.51 25.46 0.78
N ASP A 168 0.70 24.92 1.04
CA ASP A 168 0.90 23.64 1.72
C ASP A 168 -0.03 23.50 2.95
N ILE A 169 -1.22 22.91 2.75
CA ILE A 169 -2.28 22.94 3.75
C ILE A 169 -1.93 21.84 4.73
N ASP A 170 -1.51 22.26 5.92
CA ASP A 170 -1.46 21.38 7.07
C ASP A 170 -2.89 21.10 7.55
N CYS A 171 -3.30 19.83 7.49
CA CYS A 171 -4.60 19.39 7.96
C CYS A 171 -4.75 19.46 9.48
N LYS A 172 -3.70 19.87 10.21
CA LYS A 172 -3.65 19.96 11.68
C LYS A 172 -4.13 18.67 12.33
N THR A 173 -3.76 17.56 11.72
CA THR A 173 -3.95 16.24 12.31
C THR A 173 -2.76 15.98 13.21
N ASP A 174 -3.03 15.42 14.38
CA ASP A 174 -1.96 14.98 15.27
C ASP A 174 -1.29 13.70 14.71
N ASP A 175 -1.79 13.11 13.60
CA ASP A 175 -1.31 11.84 13.03
C ASP A 175 0.19 11.89 12.68
N PRO A 176 1.05 11.05 13.32
CA PRO A 176 2.50 11.08 13.08
C PRO A 176 2.86 10.61 11.67
N HIS A 177 1.88 10.10 10.94
CA HIS A 177 2.07 9.51 9.65
C HIS A 177 1.50 10.37 8.51
N TYR A 178 0.81 11.46 8.82
CA TYR A 178 0.40 12.47 7.84
C TYR A 178 1.61 13.30 7.39
N ILE A 179 1.69 13.58 6.09
CA ILE A 179 2.62 14.57 5.54
C ILE A 179 1.91 15.55 4.61
N THR A 180 2.40 16.77 4.59
CA THR A 180 1.90 17.81 3.69
C THR A 180 2.32 17.55 2.24
N SER A 181 1.63 18.18 1.29
CA SER A 181 1.95 18.07 -0.14
C SER A 181 3.39 18.51 -0.46
N GLY A 182 3.89 19.54 0.23
CA GLY A 182 5.24 20.07 0.09
C GLY A 182 6.28 19.10 0.62
N LYS A 183 5.97 18.41 1.72
CA LYS A 183 6.81 17.34 2.28
C LYS A 183 6.87 16.13 1.35
N ALA A 184 5.72 15.68 0.84
CA ALA A 184 5.64 14.56 -0.10
C ALA A 184 6.50 14.82 -1.35
N LYS A 185 6.40 16.01 -1.94
CA LYS A 185 7.25 16.42 -3.06
C LYS A 185 8.72 16.34 -2.72
N LYS A 186 9.16 16.88 -1.58
CA LYS A 186 10.57 16.78 -1.17
C LYS A 186 11.02 15.32 -1.06
N MET A 187 10.20 14.47 -0.45
CA MET A 187 10.55 13.05 -0.27
C MET A 187 10.63 12.28 -1.59
N VAL A 188 9.68 12.47 -2.51
CA VAL A 188 9.76 11.88 -3.86
C VAL A 188 10.98 12.42 -4.61
N SER A 189 11.32 13.69 -4.44
CA SER A 189 12.47 14.32 -5.14
C SER A 189 13.82 13.76 -4.67
N ASN A 190 13.86 13.25 -3.44
CA ASN A 190 15.06 12.66 -2.84
C ASN A 190 15.25 11.19 -3.24
N PHE A 191 14.21 10.55 -3.76
CA PHE A 191 14.33 9.19 -4.25
C PHE A 191 15.24 9.10 -5.49
N GLY A 192 16.00 8.01 -5.58
CA GLY A 192 16.97 7.79 -6.67
C GLY A 192 18.34 8.42 -6.47
N GLN A 193 18.60 9.09 -5.33
CA GLN A 193 19.90 9.73 -5.04
C GLN A 193 20.89 8.83 -4.27
N LYS A 194 20.39 7.76 -3.64
CA LYS A 194 21.17 6.79 -2.85
C LYS A 194 20.56 5.39 -3.03
N ALA A 195 21.34 4.39 -2.65
CA ALA A 195 20.93 2.99 -2.58
C ALA A 195 19.75 2.79 -1.62
N MET A 196 18.85 1.87 -1.95
CA MET A 196 17.65 1.68 -1.14
C MET A 196 17.93 0.93 0.17
N THR A 197 17.29 1.34 1.25
CA THR A 197 17.50 0.84 2.61
C THR A 197 16.29 0.09 3.16
N THR A 198 15.09 0.40 2.70
CA THR A 198 13.82 -0.16 3.24
C THR A 198 13.35 -1.38 2.46
N ASN A 199 12.69 -2.34 3.12
CA ASN A 199 12.20 -3.58 2.47
C ASN A 199 10.71 -3.56 2.19
N SER A 200 9.94 -2.93 3.08
CA SER A 200 8.50 -2.88 3.00
C SER A 200 7.97 -1.67 3.77
N GLU A 201 6.69 -1.38 3.60
CA GLU A 201 5.91 -0.53 4.50
C GLU A 201 4.56 -1.18 4.77
N TRP A 202 3.98 -0.88 5.93
CA TRP A 202 2.67 -1.38 6.32
C TRP A 202 1.64 -0.24 6.41
N PHE A 203 0.41 -0.52 5.97
CA PHE A 203 -0.71 0.41 5.97
C PHE A 203 -1.96 -0.26 6.54
N ASP A 204 -2.63 0.44 7.46
CA ASP A 204 -3.86 -0.02 8.11
C ASP A 204 -5.04 -0.14 7.13
N LEU A 205 -5.88 -1.17 7.32
CA LEU A 205 -7.08 -1.41 6.50
C LEU A 205 -8.06 -0.23 6.53
N GLY A 206 -8.20 0.44 7.67
CA GLY A 206 -9.05 1.62 7.83
C GLY A 206 -8.62 2.79 6.95
N LEU A 207 -7.32 2.95 6.67
CA LEU A 207 -6.82 3.97 5.76
C LEU A 207 -7.27 3.67 4.32
N LEU A 208 -7.09 2.42 3.88
CA LEU A 208 -7.54 1.96 2.57
C LEU A 208 -9.06 2.09 2.42
N GLN A 209 -9.80 1.78 3.49
CA GLN A 209 -11.24 1.94 3.54
C GLN A 209 -11.64 3.41 3.39
N ALA A 210 -10.94 4.36 4.01
CA ALA A 210 -11.22 5.78 3.85
C ALA A 210 -11.10 6.24 2.39
N PHE A 211 -10.09 5.75 1.65
CA PHE A 211 -9.99 6.01 0.21
C PHE A 211 -11.10 5.32 -0.60
N ALA A 212 -11.43 4.07 -0.25
CA ALA A 212 -12.49 3.33 -0.91
C ALA A 212 -13.88 3.95 -0.69
N ASP A 213 -14.16 4.52 0.48
CA ASP A 213 -15.45 5.13 0.77
C ASP A 213 -15.61 6.52 0.13
N ASN A 214 -14.52 7.15 -0.29
CA ASN A 214 -14.55 8.48 -0.91
C ASN A 214 -14.95 8.40 -2.40
N LYS A 215 -16.09 9.01 -2.72
CA LYS A 215 -16.70 9.02 -4.06
C LYS A 215 -16.04 9.96 -5.07
N GLN A 216 -15.20 10.89 -4.62
CA GLN A 216 -14.50 11.84 -5.48
C GLN A 216 -13.23 11.23 -6.10
N LEU A 217 -12.73 10.14 -5.49
CA LEU A 217 -11.49 9.50 -5.90
C LEU A 217 -11.68 8.54 -7.06
N ASP A 218 -10.70 8.49 -7.96
CA ASP A 218 -10.60 7.50 -9.04
C ASP A 218 -9.47 6.47 -8.83
N GLY A 219 -8.72 6.58 -7.74
CA GLY A 219 -7.70 5.62 -7.36
C GLY A 219 -6.76 6.12 -6.27
N ILE A 220 -5.67 5.38 -6.09
CA ILE A 220 -4.52 5.75 -5.27
C ILE A 220 -3.23 5.58 -6.08
N ARG A 221 -2.28 6.46 -5.85
CA ARG A 221 -0.94 6.42 -6.44
C ARG A 221 0.09 6.26 -5.35
N MET A 222 0.94 5.25 -5.51
CA MET A 222 2.06 4.96 -4.64
C MET A 222 3.34 5.50 -5.28
N TYR A 223 4.04 6.37 -4.58
CA TYR A 223 5.33 6.91 -4.98
C TYR A 223 6.46 6.27 -4.20
N PHE A 224 7.52 5.89 -4.90
CA PHE A 224 8.80 5.60 -4.27
C PHE A 224 9.41 6.92 -3.80
N SER A 225 9.79 6.99 -2.53
CA SER A 225 10.22 8.23 -1.87
C SER A 225 11.38 7.97 -0.91
N ARG A 226 12.01 9.03 -0.41
CA ARG A 226 13.02 8.96 0.65
C ARG A 226 12.82 10.11 1.64
N HIS A 227 12.86 9.80 2.92
CA HIS A 227 12.82 10.80 4.00
C HIS A 227 13.90 11.87 3.83
N THR A 228 13.60 13.11 4.24
CA THR A 228 14.58 14.19 4.22
C THR A 228 15.54 14.05 5.40
N VAL A 229 16.76 14.59 5.27
CA VAL A 229 17.72 14.66 6.37
C VAL A 229 17.10 15.44 7.53
N GLY A 230 17.19 14.88 8.74
CA GLY A 230 16.60 15.44 9.95
C GLY A 230 15.17 14.99 10.21
N ASP A 231 14.63 14.09 9.38
CA ASP A 231 13.31 13.50 9.64
C ASP A 231 13.37 12.54 10.82
N THR A 232 12.46 12.74 11.76
CA THR A 232 12.26 11.87 12.91
C THR A 232 10.83 11.34 12.88
N SER A 233 10.69 10.02 13.07
CA SER A 233 9.43 9.40 13.50
C SER A 233 9.39 9.43 15.03
N PRO A 234 8.22 9.36 15.71
CA PRO A 234 8.10 9.55 17.17
C PRO A 234 9.10 8.78 18.05
N HIS A 235 9.74 7.74 17.52
CA HIS A 235 10.67 6.89 18.26
C HIS A 235 12.05 6.70 17.59
N GLN A 236 12.33 7.31 16.44
CA GLN A 236 13.62 7.11 15.77
C GLN A 236 13.95 8.15 14.68
N ASP A 237 15.25 8.28 14.41
CA ASP A 237 15.76 8.95 13.22
C ASP A 237 15.41 8.11 11.98
N VAL A 238 14.64 8.70 11.07
CA VAL A 238 14.25 8.08 9.78
C VAL A 238 14.94 8.76 8.61
N SER A 239 15.89 9.65 8.89
CA SER A 239 16.65 10.35 7.88
C SER A 239 17.20 9.38 6.85
N ASP A 240 17.04 9.74 5.58
CA ASP A 240 17.51 8.97 4.42
C ASP A 240 16.91 7.56 4.23
N LYS A 241 15.97 7.10 5.07
CA LYS A 241 15.23 5.85 4.82
C LYS A 241 14.31 6.03 3.60
N ASP A 242 14.24 5.01 2.74
CA ASP A 242 13.23 4.97 1.68
C ASP A 242 11.84 4.75 2.28
N ALA A 243 10.83 5.29 1.60
CA ALA A 243 9.45 5.18 2.00
C ALA A 243 8.50 5.08 0.81
N LEU A 244 7.26 4.66 1.05
CA LEU A 244 6.16 4.80 0.11
C LEU A 244 5.25 5.96 0.54
N ILE A 245 4.77 6.68 -0.47
CA ILE A 245 3.75 7.73 -0.27
C ILE A 245 2.54 7.30 -1.06
N LEU A 246 1.43 7.02 -0.39
CA LEU A 246 0.16 6.88 -1.07
C LEU A 246 -0.42 8.29 -1.24
N VAL A 247 -1.04 8.52 -2.38
CA VAL A 247 -1.73 9.77 -2.69
C VAL A 247 -3.02 9.38 -3.41
N PRO A 248 -4.20 9.77 -2.92
CA PRO A 248 -5.43 9.55 -3.65
C PRO A 248 -5.42 10.39 -4.92
N THR A 249 -6.13 9.90 -5.93
CA THR A 249 -6.21 10.56 -7.22
C THR A 249 -7.65 10.93 -7.55
N GLU A 250 -7.82 12.01 -8.29
CA GLU A 250 -9.08 12.45 -8.89
C GLU A 250 -8.96 12.46 -10.43
N PRO A 251 -10.07 12.23 -11.16
CA PRO A 251 -10.06 12.31 -12.60
C PRO A 251 -9.94 13.78 -13.03
N HIS A 252 -8.94 14.08 -13.87
CA HIS A 252 -8.71 15.41 -14.41
C HIS A 252 -8.76 15.41 -15.94
N GLY A 253 -9.65 16.20 -16.52
CA GLY A 253 -9.88 16.26 -17.97
C GLY A 253 -11.08 15.44 -18.41
N MET A 254 -11.31 15.38 -19.73
CA MET A 254 -12.46 14.69 -20.31
C MET A 254 -12.12 13.23 -20.69
N TRP A 255 -13.01 12.30 -20.34
CA TRP A 255 -12.97 10.93 -20.86
C TRP A 255 -12.91 10.91 -22.40
N PRO A 256 -12.12 10.01 -23.04
CA PRO A 256 -11.25 8.98 -22.47
C PRO A 256 -9.82 9.44 -22.13
N PHE A 257 -9.55 10.74 -22.21
CA PHE A 257 -8.22 11.35 -21.99
C PHE A 257 -8.06 11.91 -20.57
N ALA A 258 -8.88 11.45 -19.62
CA ALA A 258 -8.76 11.88 -18.24
C ALA A 258 -7.41 11.40 -17.68
N ASP A 259 -6.61 12.34 -17.19
CA ASP A 259 -5.42 12.06 -16.39
C ASP A 259 -5.84 11.81 -14.94
N HIS A 260 -5.05 11.04 -14.21
CA HIS A 260 -5.25 10.82 -12.77
C HIS A 260 -4.38 11.81 -12.01
N LYS A 261 -5.01 12.86 -11.47
CA LYS A 261 -4.32 13.93 -10.76
C LYS A 261 -4.25 13.58 -9.27
N ASP A 262 -3.09 13.84 -8.67
CA ASP A 262 -2.92 13.71 -7.23
C ASP A 262 -3.81 14.73 -6.49
N PHE A 263 -4.58 14.26 -5.53
CA PHE A 263 -5.63 15.02 -4.86
C PHE A 263 -5.32 15.19 -3.37
N PHE A 264 -4.89 16.40 -2.96
CA PHE A 264 -4.45 16.70 -1.60
C PHE A 264 -5.55 17.43 -0.80
N ASP A 265 -6.54 16.70 -0.30
CA ASP A 265 -7.66 17.27 0.47
C ASP A 265 -7.77 16.62 1.87
N CYS A 266 -7.72 17.46 2.91
CA CYS A 266 -7.82 17.01 4.30
C CYS A 266 -9.12 16.26 4.63
N SER A 267 -10.20 16.49 3.88
CA SER A 267 -11.52 15.89 4.15
C SER A 267 -11.55 14.37 3.93
N ILE A 268 -10.62 13.81 3.15
CA ILE A 268 -10.61 12.39 2.79
C ILE A 268 -10.31 11.50 4.00
N THR A 269 -9.31 11.89 4.79
CA THR A 269 -8.74 11.05 5.86
C THR A 269 -9.05 11.58 7.27
N ASN A 270 -9.67 12.76 7.39
CA ASN A 270 -10.00 13.39 8.67
C ASN A 270 -10.77 12.49 9.64
N ASP A 271 -11.78 11.76 9.16
CA ASP A 271 -12.59 10.90 10.03
C ASP A 271 -11.89 9.57 10.35
N TYR A 272 -11.01 9.09 9.46
CA TYR A 272 -10.12 7.97 9.75
C TYR A 272 -9.16 8.34 10.87
N PHE A 273 -8.44 9.47 10.75
CA PHE A 273 -7.46 9.89 11.74
C PHE A 273 -8.09 10.09 13.13
N LYS A 274 -9.26 10.72 13.22
CA LYS A 274 -10.00 10.82 14.49
C LYS A 274 -10.31 9.46 15.12
N LYS A 275 -10.70 8.47 14.30
CA LYS A 275 -11.02 7.10 14.78
C LYS A 275 -9.77 6.33 15.17
N TYR A 276 -8.73 6.38 14.35
CA TYR A 276 -7.43 5.75 14.61
C TYR A 276 -6.91 6.17 15.99
N TYR A 277 -6.88 7.49 16.25
CA TYR A 277 -6.48 8.03 17.55
C TYR A 277 -7.29 7.50 18.73
N SER A 278 -8.61 7.49 18.60
CA SER A 278 -9.49 7.00 19.67
C SER A 278 -9.25 5.53 20.03
N LYS A 279 -8.77 4.72 19.07
CA LYS A 279 -8.48 3.29 19.22
C LYS A 279 -7.06 3.04 19.74
N HIS A 280 -6.08 3.82 19.25
CA HIS A 280 -4.65 3.59 19.52
C HIS A 280 -4.09 4.38 20.73
N HIS A 281 -4.84 5.32 21.33
CA HIS A 281 -4.45 5.94 22.61
C HIS A 281 -4.28 4.96 23.79
N LEU A 282 -4.79 3.73 23.67
CA LEU A 282 -4.55 2.66 24.65
C LEU A 282 -3.14 2.07 24.59
N PHE A 283 -2.38 2.31 23.50
CA PHE A 283 -1.04 1.76 23.27
C PHE A 283 0.08 2.79 23.46
N ASN A 284 -0.21 3.91 24.13
CA ASN A 284 0.74 4.96 24.50
C ASN A 284 1.73 4.45 25.59
N LEU A 285 2.53 3.44 25.25
CA LEU A 285 3.61 2.91 26.08
C LEU A 285 4.88 3.68 25.75
N ALA A 286 5.15 4.68 26.59
CA ALA A 286 6.41 5.39 26.63
C ALA A 286 7.60 4.40 26.66
N GLY A 287 8.45 4.41 25.62
CA GLY A 287 9.79 3.81 25.70
C GLY A 287 10.14 2.69 24.71
N ALA A 288 9.41 2.52 23.62
CA ALA A 288 9.71 1.51 22.61
C ALA A 288 10.82 1.95 21.64
N GLY A 289 12.08 1.62 21.97
CA GLY A 289 13.20 1.65 21.03
C GLY A 289 13.42 0.26 20.45
N GLY A 290 12.96 0.03 19.23
CA GLY A 290 13.08 -1.24 18.52
C GLY A 290 13.20 -1.03 17.02
N GLU A 291 13.93 -1.93 16.35
CA GLU A 291 14.38 -1.81 14.96
C GLU A 291 13.24 -1.74 13.93
N ASP A 292 13.00 -0.54 13.44
CA ASP A 292 12.11 -0.27 12.32
C ASP A 292 12.79 -0.62 10.98
N ASN A 293 12.48 -1.83 10.52
CA ASN A 293 12.89 -2.40 9.24
C ASN A 293 11.87 -2.16 8.11
N GLY A 294 11.14 -1.04 8.16
CA GLY A 294 10.03 -0.78 7.23
C GLY A 294 8.65 -0.91 7.89
N GLU A 295 8.58 -0.57 9.17
CA GLU A 295 7.35 -0.37 9.96
C GLU A 295 7.19 1.10 10.37
N LEU A 296 7.89 2.01 9.69
CA LEU A 296 7.27 3.28 9.40
C LEU A 296 5.98 2.92 8.69
N CYS A 297 4.89 3.02 9.43
CA CYS A 297 3.66 3.51 8.87
C CYS A 297 4.00 4.97 8.51
N PRO A 298 4.16 5.34 7.25
CA PRO A 298 3.57 6.56 6.83
C PRO A 298 2.13 6.19 6.43
N SER A 299 1.11 6.46 7.23
CA SER A 299 -0.20 6.89 6.74
C SER A 299 -0.06 8.15 5.86
N ASN A 300 0.74 8.06 4.81
CA ASN A 300 0.78 9.05 3.77
C ASN A 300 -0.40 8.75 2.87
N CYS A 301 -1.52 9.39 3.14
CA CYS A 301 -2.26 10.13 2.11
C CYS A 301 -2.76 11.41 2.75
N ASN A 302 -2.56 12.49 2.02
CA ASN A 302 -3.66 13.41 1.82
C ASN A 302 -4.33 12.96 0.55
#